data_AF-A0A534X7P3-F1
#
_entry.id   AF-A0A534X7P3-F1
#
_cell.length_a   1.000
_cell.length_b   1.000
_cell.length_c   1.000
_cell.angle_alpha   90.00
_cell.angle_beta   90.00
_cell.angle_gamma   90.00
#
_symmetry.space_group_name_H-M   'P 1'
#
loop_
_entity.id
_entity.type
_entity.pdbx_description
1 polymer ?
#
loop_
_entity_poly.entity_id
_entity_poly.type
_entity_poly.pdbx_seq_one_letter_code
_entity_poly.pdbx_strand_id
1 'polypeptide(L)'
;MVSLIALAACASYRALPLETAAPGPSPLTLRYEQKRMNLFASTREDAQIEAVFASDTTIAALVSRPRDGVFVSTDGGSDWTFAPIDDRLSDMMFDGPLIVGRAAAHLHCSKDGGKTWRSWGGFPIEAAAVVGSAIYAAAGGHLYVSQDCAQSWKTLTPQIPGTWRARSIAVDRQSIYISVRATRETAPLTTLLDGSSDAAQTALSFVDGRGSRRPAGGDVWVTHDGGALWQRTSLALDAWVFAQGGEIWAVAADPMIEGAALVRRAPLLAAALDGQLQGARVDANALRASFTFPGRDRLLRAIAAPAFRSLDEGVTWARMDSTPITLRTALERQRAAQPAMERASETPRRSDRGGGRAGGAPGGEGGRGGRRGGRRAAPSGQPPQQVQRGPRTVPPETFFTLLDPLRLLARFNSGRALTGIAGDKVLHAYAPTEQFWNSLVDAMIAESDAEGEIALSPGGRGPVSAPDGAFEILFSTDGGASWSELTPPRFDASLLERGILPYPVGIAAASQQDVVLFAGIDRSGQGWRDTWRWAR
;
A
#
# COMPACT_ATOMS: atom_id res chain seq x y z
N MET A 1 10.12 42.25 37.09
CA MET A 1 9.95 40.81 36.84
C MET A 1 9.37 40.69 35.44
N VAL A 2 10.25 40.64 34.44
CA VAL A 2 9.89 40.69 33.01
C VAL A 2 9.35 39.33 32.61
N SER A 3 8.15 39.32 32.03
CA SER A 3 7.48 38.14 31.54
C SER A 3 8.35 37.38 30.55
N LEU A 4 8.85 36.22 30.98
CA LEU A 4 9.20 35.10 30.09
C LEU A 4 7.89 34.59 29.45
N ILE A 5 7.37 35.35 28.49
CA ILE A 5 6.36 34.84 27.57
C ILE A 5 7.10 33.86 26.67
N ALA A 6 6.63 32.61 26.69
CA ALA A 6 7.08 31.52 25.86
C ALA A 6 7.21 31.96 24.39
N LEU A 7 8.46 32.14 23.94
CA LEU A 7 8.80 32.10 22.53
C LEU A 7 8.56 30.67 22.07
N ALA A 8 7.34 30.37 21.62
CA ALA A 8 7.14 29.26 20.70
C ALA A 8 8.02 29.59 19.47
N ALA A 9 9.17 28.91 19.37
CA ALA A 9 10.14 29.15 18.33
C ALA A 9 9.56 28.72 16.98
N CYS A 10 8.88 29.64 16.28
CA CYS A 10 8.51 29.44 14.89
C CYS A 10 9.81 29.33 14.08
N ALA A 11 10.15 28.11 13.67
CA ALA A 11 11.18 27.87 12.68
C ALA A 11 10.55 28.00 11.29
N SER A 12 11.13 28.83 10.43
CA SER A 12 10.81 28.83 9.00
C SER A 12 11.83 27.98 8.24
N TYR A 13 11.37 27.38 7.15
CA TYR A 13 12.12 26.43 6.34
C TYR A 13 12.07 26.89 4.90
N ARG A 14 13.23 26.95 4.25
CA ARG A 14 13.34 27.28 2.84
C ARG A 14 14.15 26.20 2.15
N ALA A 15 13.57 25.53 1.16
CA ALA A 15 14.31 24.62 0.30
C ALA A 15 15.42 25.39 -0.44
N LEU A 16 16.59 24.77 -0.55
CA LEU A 16 17.73 25.32 -1.28
C LEU A 16 17.88 24.57 -2.61
N PRO A 17 18.38 25.25 -3.67
CA PRO A 17 18.70 24.59 -4.93
C PRO A 17 19.63 23.39 -4.73
N LEU A 18 19.44 22.37 -5.55
CA LEU A 18 20.38 21.26 -5.61
C LEU A 18 21.50 21.58 -6.59
N GLU A 19 22.66 20.97 -6.37
CA GLU A 19 23.70 20.95 -7.40
C GLU A 19 23.17 20.17 -8.61
N THR A 20 23.57 20.60 -9.81
CA THR A 20 23.28 19.88 -11.05
C THR A 20 23.80 18.46 -10.94
N ALA A 21 22.91 17.49 -11.16
CA ALA A 21 23.28 16.08 -11.11
C ALA A 21 24.28 15.73 -12.21
N ALA A 22 25.29 14.93 -11.88
CA ALA A 22 26.10 14.26 -12.91
C ALA A 22 25.26 13.18 -13.61
N PRO A 23 25.60 12.81 -14.88
CA PRO A 23 24.96 11.68 -15.54
C PRO A 23 25.10 10.39 -14.73
N GLY A 24 24.00 9.65 -14.57
CA GLY A 24 23.94 8.40 -13.81
C GLY A 24 23.39 8.54 -12.38
N PRO A 25 23.48 7.47 -11.56
CA PRO A 25 22.95 7.46 -10.21
C PRO A 25 23.73 8.41 -9.29
N SER A 26 23.02 9.33 -8.62
CA SER A 26 23.57 10.17 -7.55
C SER A 26 22.59 10.31 -6.38
N PRO A 27 23.04 10.55 -5.14
CA PRO A 27 22.14 10.80 -4.02
C PRO A 27 21.25 12.04 -4.25
N LEU A 28 19.97 11.95 -3.87
CA LEU A 28 19.04 13.07 -3.81
C LEU A 28 19.02 13.65 -2.39
N THR A 29 19.97 14.54 -2.12
CA THR A 29 20.10 15.19 -0.82
C THR A 29 19.28 16.48 -0.77
N LEU A 30 18.01 16.42 -0.35
CA LEU A 30 17.20 17.63 -0.21
C LEU A 30 17.77 18.55 0.88
N ARG A 31 18.09 19.79 0.49
CA ARG A 31 18.73 20.79 1.34
C ARG A 31 17.73 21.87 1.75
N TYR A 32 17.84 22.36 2.98
CA TYR A 32 17.00 23.46 3.44
C TYR A 32 17.71 24.36 4.44
N GLU A 33 17.34 25.65 4.40
CA GLU A 33 17.68 26.63 5.41
C GLU A 33 16.61 26.61 6.50
N GLN A 34 17.02 26.36 7.75
CA GLN A 34 16.19 26.52 8.94
C GLN A 34 16.50 27.87 9.60
N LYS A 35 15.51 28.75 9.66
CA LYS A 35 15.60 30.01 10.42
C LYS A 35 14.85 29.91 11.73
N ARG A 36 15.54 30.03 12.86
CA ARG A 36 14.94 30.04 14.21
C ARG A 36 14.80 31.46 14.73
N MET A 37 13.61 31.79 15.22
CA MET A 37 13.28 33.13 15.76
C MET A 37 13.60 34.28 14.78
N ASN A 38 13.66 33.99 13.47
CA ASN A 38 14.12 34.90 12.41
C ASN A 38 15.53 35.49 12.60
N LEU A 39 16.36 34.93 13.51
CA LEU A 39 17.67 35.48 13.87
C LEU A 39 18.82 34.53 13.52
N PHE A 40 18.58 33.21 13.57
CA PHE A 40 19.62 32.21 13.36
C PHE A 40 19.26 31.33 12.17
N ALA A 41 20.02 31.44 11.09
CA ALA A 41 19.91 30.58 9.92
C ALA A 41 20.94 29.45 10.00
N SER A 42 20.51 28.22 9.71
CA SER A 42 21.40 27.07 9.56
C SER A 42 20.98 26.24 8.35
N THR A 43 21.96 25.81 7.56
CA THR A 43 21.74 24.91 6.43
C THR A 43 21.73 23.47 6.91
N ARG A 44 20.80 22.67 6.40
CA ARG A 44 20.58 21.28 6.76
C ARG A 44 20.42 20.44 5.49
N GLU A 45 20.85 19.20 5.60
CA GLU A 45 20.85 18.19 4.51
C GLU A 45 20.29 16.85 5.03
N ASP A 46 19.55 16.91 6.14
CA ASP A 46 19.00 15.77 6.87
C ASP A 46 17.49 15.62 6.63
N ALA A 47 17.00 16.05 5.47
CA ALA A 47 15.61 15.82 5.08
C ALA A 47 15.35 14.32 4.98
N GLN A 48 14.27 13.86 5.62
CA GLN A 48 13.91 12.44 5.61
C GLN A 48 12.73 12.22 4.69
N ILE A 49 13.00 11.67 3.51
CA ILE A 49 11.98 11.33 2.51
C ILE A 49 11.28 10.03 2.91
N GLU A 50 9.94 10.09 2.97
CA GLU A 50 9.08 8.96 3.32
C GLU A 50 8.41 8.32 2.10
N ALA A 51 8.12 9.13 1.07
CA ALA A 51 7.54 8.71 -0.19
C ALA A 51 7.83 9.72 -1.29
N VAL A 52 7.86 9.25 -2.53
CA VAL A 52 8.06 10.08 -3.73
C VAL A 52 6.94 9.82 -4.73
N PHE A 53 6.50 10.90 -5.38
CA PHE A 53 5.46 10.90 -6.39
C PHE A 53 5.91 11.79 -7.54
N ALA A 54 5.49 11.48 -8.77
CA ALA A 54 5.80 12.33 -9.90
C ALA A 54 4.75 12.27 -11.01
N SER A 55 4.76 13.33 -11.81
CA SER A 55 4.17 13.46 -13.14
C SER A 55 5.28 13.78 -14.16
N ASP A 56 4.92 14.08 -15.41
CA ASP A 56 5.87 14.38 -16.49
C ASP A 56 6.94 15.43 -16.12
N THR A 57 6.59 16.48 -15.35
CA THR A 57 7.51 17.58 -15.00
C THR A 57 7.64 17.83 -13.50
N THR A 58 6.72 17.30 -12.70
CA THR A 58 6.62 17.61 -11.27
C THR A 58 7.03 16.41 -10.43
N ILE A 59 7.91 16.62 -9.46
CA ILE A 59 8.28 15.63 -8.45
C ILE A 59 7.85 16.15 -7.09
N ALA A 60 7.14 15.33 -6.31
CA ALA A 60 6.78 15.62 -4.93
C ALA A 60 7.39 14.57 -4.00
N ALA A 61 8.15 15.01 -3.00
CA ALA A 61 8.72 14.18 -1.95
C ALA A 61 8.04 14.50 -0.62
N LEU A 62 7.34 13.52 -0.05
CA LEU A 62 6.79 13.62 1.30
C LEU A 62 7.93 13.43 2.30
N VAL A 63 8.02 14.31 3.29
CA VAL A 63 9.11 14.29 4.27
C VAL A 63 8.58 14.30 5.70
N SER A 64 9.34 13.68 6.60
CA SER A 64 9.11 13.71 8.06
C SER A 64 10.13 14.60 8.81
N ARG A 65 11.20 15.01 8.13
CA ARG A 65 12.18 15.99 8.60
C ARG A 65 12.44 17.03 7.51
N PRO A 66 12.52 18.34 7.82
CA PRO A 66 12.60 18.97 9.16
C PRO A 66 11.32 18.95 10.00
N ARG A 67 10.18 18.76 9.35
CA ARG A 67 8.84 18.58 9.90
C ARG A 67 8.00 17.92 8.82
N ASP A 68 6.84 17.38 9.19
CA ASP A 68 5.91 16.81 8.22
C ASP A 68 5.54 17.87 7.15
N GLY A 69 5.63 17.45 5.89
CA GLY A 69 5.41 18.34 4.76
C GLY A 69 5.81 17.72 3.43
N VAL A 70 5.92 18.59 2.43
CA VAL A 70 6.21 18.19 1.05
C VAL A 70 7.27 19.11 0.45
N PHE A 71 8.26 18.48 -0.17
CA PHE A 71 9.14 19.14 -1.12
C PHE A 71 8.56 18.95 -2.53
N VAL A 72 8.45 20.03 -3.30
CA VAL A 72 7.97 19.98 -4.69
C VAL A 72 8.98 20.62 -5.62
N SER A 73 9.32 19.91 -6.68
CA SER A 73 10.04 20.41 -7.84
C SER A 73 9.13 20.39 -9.06
N THR A 74 9.13 21.45 -9.85
CA THR A 74 8.38 21.57 -11.12
C THR A 74 9.28 21.57 -12.35
N ASP A 75 10.57 21.35 -12.16
CA ASP A 75 11.63 21.41 -13.16
C ASP A 75 12.48 20.13 -13.13
N GLY A 76 11.81 18.99 -12.91
CA GLY A 76 12.46 17.69 -12.97
C GLY A 76 13.49 17.43 -11.86
N GLY A 77 13.41 18.12 -10.72
CA GLY A 77 14.27 17.91 -9.57
C GLY A 77 15.45 18.88 -9.44
N SER A 78 15.52 19.92 -10.28
CA SER A 78 16.61 20.91 -10.26
C SER A 78 16.44 21.89 -9.09
N ASP A 79 15.27 22.51 -8.98
CA ASP A 79 14.88 23.37 -7.87
C ASP A 79 13.71 22.79 -7.10
N TRP A 80 13.67 23.08 -5.79
CA TRP A 80 12.66 22.58 -4.89
C TRP A 80 12.05 23.71 -4.07
N THR A 81 10.77 23.56 -3.75
CA THR A 81 10.06 24.34 -2.74
C THR A 81 9.68 23.42 -1.60
N PHE A 82 9.63 23.94 -0.37
CA PHE A 82 9.14 23.19 0.78
C PHE A 82 7.94 23.89 1.37
N ALA A 83 6.87 23.14 1.57
CA ALA A 83 5.73 23.58 2.34
C ALA A 83 5.45 22.58 3.47
N PRO A 84 5.29 23.07 4.70
CA PRO A 84 4.84 22.21 5.76
C PRO A 84 3.36 21.86 5.61
N ILE A 85 3.02 20.62 5.91
CA ILE A 85 1.65 20.12 5.90
C ILE A 85 1.48 19.31 7.17
N ASP A 86 0.70 19.84 8.11
CA ASP A 86 0.46 19.21 9.41
C ASP A 86 -0.63 18.11 9.29
N ASP A 87 -0.50 17.28 8.26
CA ASP A 87 -1.39 16.15 7.94
C ASP A 87 -0.60 15.09 7.17
N ARG A 88 -0.87 13.81 7.46
CA ARG A 88 -0.15 12.70 6.83
C ARG A 88 -0.75 12.39 5.47
N LEU A 89 -0.14 12.96 4.43
CA LEU A 89 -0.49 12.64 3.05
C LEU A 89 -0.21 11.16 2.75
N SER A 90 -1.17 10.52 2.10
CA SER A 90 -1.15 9.11 1.69
C SER A 90 -1.03 8.93 0.17
N ASP A 91 -1.32 9.98 -0.59
CA ASP A 91 -1.32 9.97 -2.05
C ASP A 91 -1.12 11.39 -2.59
N MET A 92 -0.65 11.49 -3.85
CA MET A 92 -0.43 12.72 -4.58
C MET A 92 -0.90 12.57 -6.03
N MET A 93 -1.84 13.42 -6.44
CA MET A 93 -2.40 13.46 -7.79
C MET A 93 -1.94 14.74 -8.50
N PHE A 94 -1.74 14.65 -9.82
CA PHE A 94 -1.22 15.75 -10.63
C PHE A 94 -2.07 15.94 -11.89
N ASP A 95 -2.31 17.20 -12.25
CA ASP A 95 -2.88 17.57 -13.54
C ASP A 95 -2.38 18.95 -14.00
N GLY A 96 -1.42 18.96 -14.91
CA GLY A 96 -0.66 20.16 -15.24
C GLY A 96 -0.02 20.80 -14.00
N PRO A 97 -0.27 22.09 -13.70
CA PRO A 97 0.27 22.76 -12.51
C PRO A 97 -0.47 22.42 -11.21
N LEU A 98 -1.61 21.72 -11.30
CA LEU A 98 -2.42 21.35 -10.14
C LEU A 98 -1.79 20.14 -9.44
N ILE A 99 -1.54 20.29 -8.14
CA ILE A 99 -1.04 19.23 -7.26
C ILE A 99 -2.06 19.03 -6.16
N VAL A 100 -2.51 17.79 -5.95
CA VAL A 100 -3.48 17.44 -4.90
C VAL A 100 -2.94 16.32 -4.03
N GLY A 101 -2.62 16.65 -2.79
CA GLY A 101 -2.28 15.70 -1.75
C GLY A 101 -3.53 15.21 -1.03
N ARG A 102 -3.66 13.90 -0.83
CA ARG A 102 -4.79 13.32 -0.09
C ARG A 102 -4.35 12.74 1.23
N ALA A 103 -4.96 13.21 2.30
CA ALA A 103 -4.87 12.64 3.63
C ALA A 103 -6.16 11.87 3.98
N ALA A 104 -6.21 11.30 5.19
CA ALA A 104 -7.36 10.52 5.63
C ALA A 104 -8.67 11.32 5.64
N ALA A 105 -8.61 12.58 6.08
CA ALA A 105 -9.79 13.44 6.25
C ALA A 105 -9.72 14.76 5.47
N HIS A 106 -8.64 15.02 4.73
CA HIS A 106 -8.42 16.27 4.02
C HIS A 106 -7.86 16.03 2.62
N LEU A 107 -8.21 16.93 1.71
CA LEU A 107 -7.52 17.17 0.45
C LEU A 107 -6.74 18.47 0.59
N HIS A 108 -5.48 18.45 0.19
CA HIS A 108 -4.60 19.61 0.13
C HIS A 108 -4.30 19.89 -1.33
N CYS A 109 -4.44 21.14 -1.77
CA CYS A 109 -4.28 21.53 -3.15
C CYS A 109 -3.30 22.69 -3.32
N SER A 110 -2.44 22.62 -4.34
CA SER A 110 -1.56 23.69 -4.79
C SER A 110 -1.69 23.90 -6.31
N LYS A 111 -1.59 25.17 -6.74
CA LYS A 111 -1.50 25.58 -8.17
C LYS A 111 -0.22 26.36 -8.48
N ASP A 112 0.68 26.52 -7.51
CA ASP A 112 1.86 27.39 -7.59
C ASP A 112 3.18 26.63 -7.41
N GLY A 113 3.18 25.35 -7.77
CA GLY A 113 4.35 24.46 -7.66
C GLY A 113 4.68 24.08 -6.23
N GLY A 114 3.67 23.97 -5.36
CA GLY A 114 3.84 23.53 -3.97
C GLY A 114 4.25 24.63 -2.99
N LYS A 115 4.25 25.91 -3.40
CA LYS A 115 4.62 27.04 -2.52
C LYS A 115 3.53 27.34 -1.51
N THR A 116 2.26 27.27 -1.94
CA THR A 116 1.10 27.42 -1.05
C THR A 116 0.13 26.26 -1.24
N TRP A 117 -0.52 25.88 -0.14
CA TRP A 117 -1.46 24.77 -0.09
C TRP A 117 -2.76 25.21 0.56
N ARG A 118 -3.88 24.84 -0.05
CA ARG A 118 -5.22 25.01 0.52
C ARG A 118 -5.77 23.65 0.91
N SER A 119 -6.23 23.53 2.14
CA SER A 119 -6.89 22.33 2.64
C SER A 119 -8.41 22.44 2.54
N TRP A 120 -9.08 21.36 2.16
CA TRP A 120 -10.51 21.16 2.32
C TRP A 120 -10.79 19.79 2.92
N GLY A 121 -11.79 19.68 3.79
CA GLY A 121 -12.16 18.43 4.43
C GLY A 121 -12.53 18.62 5.90
N GLY A 122 -12.13 17.66 6.74
CA GLY A 122 -12.59 17.47 8.11
C GLY A 122 -13.45 16.21 8.29
N PHE A 123 -13.52 15.36 7.26
CA PHE A 123 -14.27 14.11 7.24
C PHE A 123 -13.58 13.10 6.31
N PRO A 124 -13.80 11.78 6.49
CA PRO A 124 -13.11 10.76 5.70
C PRO A 124 -13.30 10.93 4.19
N ILE A 125 -12.20 11.05 3.46
CA ILE A 125 -12.20 11.10 2.00
C ILE A 125 -12.14 9.67 1.47
N GLU A 126 -13.20 9.22 0.81
CA GLU A 126 -13.37 7.82 0.38
C GLU A 126 -12.65 7.54 -0.94
N ALA A 127 -12.77 8.46 -1.89
CA ALA A 127 -12.12 8.42 -3.18
C ALA A 127 -11.93 9.85 -3.71
N ALA A 128 -10.91 10.07 -4.52
CA ALA A 128 -10.68 11.33 -5.20
C ALA A 128 -10.08 11.09 -6.60
N ALA A 129 -10.32 12.03 -7.50
CA ALA A 129 -9.73 12.07 -8.83
C ALA A 129 -9.46 13.53 -9.25
N VAL A 130 -8.45 13.73 -10.07
CA VAL A 130 -8.09 15.04 -10.63
C VAL A 130 -8.03 14.94 -12.14
N VAL A 131 -8.78 15.79 -12.85
CA VAL A 131 -8.76 15.89 -14.30
C VAL A 131 -9.24 17.27 -14.77
N GLY A 132 -8.65 17.81 -15.83
CA GLY A 132 -9.06 19.09 -16.41
C GLY A 132 -9.02 20.26 -15.41
N SER A 133 -8.05 20.26 -14.49
CA SER A 133 -7.91 21.18 -13.35
C SER A 133 -9.07 21.14 -12.34
N ALA A 134 -9.96 20.14 -12.44
CA ALA A 134 -11.02 19.89 -11.49
C ALA A 134 -10.64 18.76 -10.51
N ILE A 135 -11.08 18.90 -9.26
CA ILE A 135 -10.90 17.93 -8.20
C ILE A 135 -12.27 17.34 -7.89
N TYR A 136 -12.38 16.02 -8.03
CA TYR A 136 -13.56 15.25 -7.65
C TYR A 136 -13.26 14.51 -6.35
N ALA A 137 -14.17 14.56 -5.39
CA ALA A 137 -14.01 13.91 -4.10
C ALA A 137 -15.33 13.27 -3.66
N ALA A 138 -15.30 11.98 -3.32
CA ALA A 138 -16.40 11.33 -2.65
C ALA A 138 -16.16 11.28 -1.14
N ALA A 139 -17.16 11.71 -0.39
CA ALA A 139 -17.16 11.66 1.06
C ALA A 139 -18.59 11.61 1.59
N GLY A 140 -18.84 10.74 2.58
CA GLY A 140 -20.12 10.70 3.29
C GLY A 140 -21.34 10.44 2.41
N GLY A 141 -21.20 9.68 1.31
CA GLY A 141 -22.30 9.44 0.36
C GLY A 141 -22.63 10.63 -0.54
N HIS A 142 -21.70 11.59 -0.66
CA HIS A 142 -21.80 12.71 -1.58
C HIS A 142 -20.60 12.75 -2.53
N LEU A 143 -20.81 13.32 -3.72
CA LEU A 143 -19.75 13.67 -4.66
C LEU A 143 -19.58 15.19 -4.66
N TYR A 144 -18.36 15.66 -4.50
CA TYR A 144 -18.01 17.08 -4.55
C TYR A 144 -17.08 17.34 -5.73
N VAL A 145 -17.24 18.50 -6.37
CA VAL A 145 -16.33 18.99 -7.41
C VAL A 145 -15.85 20.40 -7.10
N SER A 146 -14.55 20.64 -7.25
CA SER A 146 -13.93 21.96 -7.16
C SER A 146 -13.14 22.24 -8.43
N GLN A 147 -13.23 23.46 -8.95
CA GLN A 147 -12.48 23.93 -10.13
C GLN A 147 -11.41 24.98 -9.78
N ASP A 148 -11.36 25.38 -8.52
CA ASP A 148 -10.61 26.54 -8.03
C ASP A 148 -9.61 26.18 -6.93
N CYS A 149 -9.08 24.95 -6.99
CA CYS A 149 -8.11 24.41 -6.02
C CYS A 149 -8.66 24.42 -4.60
N ALA A 150 -9.79 23.74 -4.41
CA ALA A 150 -10.45 23.55 -3.14
C ALA A 150 -10.90 24.86 -2.45
N GLN A 151 -11.08 25.96 -3.20
CA GLN A 151 -11.60 27.22 -2.65
C GLN A 151 -13.11 27.18 -2.48
N SER A 152 -13.80 26.64 -3.49
CA SER A 152 -15.22 26.38 -3.45
C SER A 152 -15.52 24.98 -3.98
N TRP A 153 -16.62 24.41 -3.51
CA TRP A 153 -17.06 23.07 -3.86
C TRP A 153 -18.53 23.09 -4.23
N LYS A 154 -18.85 22.44 -5.33
CA LYS A 154 -20.21 22.12 -5.73
C LYS A 154 -20.49 20.66 -5.38
N THR A 155 -21.60 20.41 -4.69
CA THR A 155 -22.10 19.05 -4.49
C THR A 155 -22.82 18.57 -5.73
N LEU A 156 -22.45 17.40 -6.21
CA LEU A 156 -23.17 16.60 -7.19
C LEU A 156 -23.96 15.54 -6.42
N THR A 157 -25.18 15.26 -6.87
CA THR A 157 -26.09 14.31 -6.22
C THR A 157 -26.31 13.11 -7.15
N PRO A 158 -25.42 12.09 -7.12
CA PRO A 158 -25.64 10.86 -7.85
C PRO A 158 -26.99 10.24 -7.49
N GLN A 159 -27.77 9.82 -8.50
CA GLN A 159 -29.05 9.14 -8.28
C GLN A 159 -28.88 7.66 -7.91
N ILE A 160 -27.92 7.39 -7.02
CA ILE A 160 -27.60 6.07 -6.49
C ILE A 160 -28.57 5.79 -5.33
N PRO A 161 -29.38 4.71 -5.39
CA PRO A 161 -30.33 4.40 -4.33
C PRO A 161 -29.68 4.09 -2.98
N GLY A 162 -30.26 4.62 -1.90
CA GLY A 162 -29.84 4.32 -0.53
C GLY A 162 -28.57 5.04 -0.09
N THR A 163 -28.05 4.65 1.08
CA THR A 163 -26.74 5.11 1.55
C THR A 163 -25.64 4.36 0.83
N TRP A 164 -24.65 5.08 0.34
CA TRP A 164 -23.54 4.49 -0.41
C TRP A 164 -22.21 5.09 0.02
N ARG A 165 -21.14 4.32 -0.22
CA ARG A 165 -19.76 4.75 -0.04
C ARG A 165 -19.00 4.50 -1.32
N ALA A 166 -18.21 5.46 -1.76
CA ALA A 166 -17.38 5.27 -2.94
C ALA A 166 -16.23 4.31 -2.63
N ARG A 167 -15.95 3.40 -3.56
CA ARG A 167 -14.67 2.70 -3.62
C ARG A 167 -13.63 3.51 -4.39
N SER A 168 -14.03 3.98 -5.57
CA SER A 168 -13.16 4.64 -6.53
C SER A 168 -13.99 5.57 -7.42
N ILE A 169 -13.30 6.57 -7.97
CA ILE A 169 -13.85 7.52 -8.95
C ILE A 169 -12.88 7.53 -10.12
N ALA A 170 -13.43 7.54 -11.34
CA ALA A 170 -12.68 7.86 -12.54
C ALA A 170 -13.44 8.94 -13.32
N VAL A 171 -12.71 9.76 -14.07
CA VAL A 171 -13.31 10.80 -14.89
C VAL A 171 -12.62 10.80 -16.24
N ASP A 172 -13.40 10.73 -17.31
CA ASP A 172 -12.93 10.87 -18.69
C ASP A 172 -13.77 11.95 -19.38
N ARG A 173 -13.13 13.04 -19.80
CA ARG A 173 -13.80 14.20 -20.43
C ARG A 173 -14.94 14.75 -19.55
N GLN A 174 -16.20 14.54 -19.96
CA GLN A 174 -17.40 14.94 -19.20
C GLN A 174 -18.02 13.78 -18.42
N SER A 175 -17.53 12.56 -18.64
CA SER A 175 -18.07 11.35 -18.04
C SER A 175 -17.43 11.10 -16.68
N ILE A 176 -18.25 10.83 -15.66
CA ILE A 176 -17.80 10.51 -14.31
C ILE A 176 -18.28 9.11 -13.95
N TYR A 177 -17.36 8.28 -13.47
CA TYR A 177 -17.60 6.91 -13.05
C TYR A 177 -17.43 6.81 -11.54
N ILE A 178 -18.38 6.18 -10.85
CA ILE A 178 -18.31 5.90 -9.42
C ILE A 178 -18.54 4.42 -9.21
N SER A 179 -17.58 3.75 -8.58
CA SER A 179 -17.82 2.43 -8.01
C SER A 179 -18.30 2.56 -6.58
N VAL A 180 -19.41 1.89 -6.27
CA VAL A 180 -20.00 1.84 -4.93
C VAL A 180 -19.59 0.56 -4.21
N ARG A 181 -19.17 0.71 -2.95
CA ARG A 181 -18.78 -0.43 -2.11
C ARG A 181 -19.94 -1.40 -1.89
N ALA A 182 -19.65 -2.69 -1.98
CA ALA A 182 -20.60 -3.72 -1.56
C ALA A 182 -20.80 -3.65 -0.03
N THR A 183 -22.05 -3.73 0.44
CA THR A 183 -22.41 -3.60 1.86
C THR A 183 -22.48 -4.93 2.62
N ARG A 184 -22.10 -6.05 2.00
CA ARG A 184 -22.30 -7.39 2.58
C ARG A 184 -21.08 -7.88 3.35
N GLU A 185 -21.32 -8.42 4.54
CA GLU A 185 -20.38 -9.30 5.22
C GLU A 185 -20.20 -10.58 4.38
N THR A 186 -18.96 -10.87 4.01
CA THR A 186 -18.61 -12.08 3.26
C THR A 186 -18.47 -13.24 4.21
N ALA A 187 -18.84 -14.45 3.77
CA ALA A 187 -18.42 -15.68 4.44
C ALA A 187 -16.89 -15.67 4.68
N PRO A 188 -16.38 -16.41 5.67
CA PRO A 188 -14.93 -16.50 5.87
C PRO A 188 -14.22 -16.88 4.56
N LEU A 189 -13.14 -16.16 4.22
CA LEU A 189 -12.42 -16.39 2.96
C LEU A 189 -11.86 -17.81 2.86
N THR A 190 -11.62 -18.48 3.99
CA THR A 190 -11.21 -19.89 4.04
C THR A 190 -12.20 -20.83 3.37
N THR A 191 -13.48 -20.46 3.26
CA THR A 191 -14.49 -21.24 2.52
C THR A 191 -14.24 -21.30 1.01
N LEU A 192 -13.31 -20.49 0.48
CA LEU A 192 -12.84 -20.59 -0.91
C LEU A 192 -11.95 -21.81 -1.16
N LEU A 193 -11.33 -22.35 -0.10
CA LEU A 193 -10.42 -23.49 -0.21
C LEU A 193 -11.19 -24.80 -0.44
N ASP A 194 -12.32 -24.95 0.26
CA ASP A 194 -13.16 -26.16 0.23
C ASP A 194 -14.49 -25.96 -0.51
N GLY A 195 -14.84 -24.72 -0.87
CA GLY A 195 -16.11 -24.39 -1.53
C GLY A 195 -17.33 -24.57 -0.61
N SER A 196 -17.15 -24.53 0.71
CA SER A 196 -18.19 -24.82 1.70
C SER A 196 -19.29 -23.76 1.84
N SER A 197 -19.14 -22.60 1.19
CA SER A 197 -20.16 -21.54 1.20
C SER A 197 -20.68 -21.19 -0.20
N ASP A 198 -21.96 -20.86 -0.30
CA ASP A 198 -22.58 -20.37 -1.55
C ASP A 198 -21.85 -19.14 -2.10
N ALA A 199 -21.36 -18.27 -1.21
CA ALA A 199 -20.58 -17.10 -1.58
C ALA A 199 -19.25 -17.47 -2.23
N ALA A 200 -18.56 -18.50 -1.71
CA ALA A 200 -17.34 -19.04 -2.28
C ALA A 200 -17.59 -19.69 -3.65
N GLN A 201 -18.60 -20.56 -3.75
CA GLN A 201 -18.96 -21.21 -5.02
C GLN A 201 -19.35 -20.17 -6.09
N THR A 202 -20.07 -19.12 -5.71
CA THR A 202 -20.41 -18.01 -6.60
C THR A 202 -19.17 -17.24 -7.06
N ALA A 203 -18.22 -16.97 -6.15
CA ALA A 203 -16.99 -16.26 -6.50
C ALA A 203 -16.06 -17.10 -7.40
N LEU A 204 -15.91 -18.39 -7.08
CA LEU A 204 -15.13 -19.34 -7.87
C LEU A 204 -15.72 -19.50 -9.29
N SER A 205 -17.03 -19.75 -9.39
CA SER A 205 -17.71 -19.85 -10.69
C SER A 205 -17.65 -18.55 -11.49
N PHE A 206 -17.71 -17.39 -10.84
CA PHE A 206 -17.51 -16.10 -11.50
C PHE A 206 -16.09 -15.96 -12.08
N VAL A 207 -15.07 -16.33 -11.30
CA VAL A 207 -13.66 -16.32 -11.75
C VAL A 207 -13.42 -17.32 -12.88
N ASP A 208 -14.09 -18.47 -12.86
CA ASP A 208 -14.01 -19.48 -13.91
C ASP A 208 -14.79 -19.07 -15.19
N GLY A 209 -15.84 -18.26 -15.04
CA GLY A 209 -16.66 -17.73 -16.14
C GLY A 209 -16.10 -16.46 -16.80
N ARG A 210 -16.85 -15.86 -17.74
CA ARG A 210 -16.48 -14.58 -18.40
C ARG A 210 -17.47 -13.43 -18.20
N GLY A 211 -18.50 -13.64 -17.37
CA GLY A 211 -19.52 -12.63 -17.11
C GLY A 211 -18.99 -11.42 -16.34
N SER A 212 -19.63 -10.26 -16.53
CA SER A 212 -19.40 -9.02 -15.77
C SER A 212 -20.43 -8.79 -14.66
N ARG A 213 -21.40 -9.71 -14.52
CA ARG A 213 -22.49 -9.62 -13.54
C ARG A 213 -22.33 -10.68 -12.47
N ARG A 214 -22.29 -10.24 -11.21
CA ARG A 214 -22.49 -11.12 -10.06
C ARG A 214 -23.91 -10.95 -9.52
N PRO A 215 -24.63 -12.01 -9.14
CA PRO A 215 -25.91 -11.89 -8.46
C PRO A 215 -25.67 -11.23 -7.08
N ALA A 216 -25.89 -9.92 -7.00
CA ALA A 216 -25.83 -9.08 -5.80
C ALA A 216 -24.45 -8.66 -5.24
N GLY A 217 -23.66 -7.93 -6.05
CA GLY A 217 -22.49 -7.16 -5.62
C GLY A 217 -22.72 -5.64 -5.64
N GLY A 218 -21.68 -4.85 -5.31
CA GLY A 218 -21.65 -3.40 -5.52
C GLY A 218 -21.82 -3.02 -7.00
N ASP A 219 -21.86 -1.73 -7.31
CA ASP A 219 -22.20 -1.27 -8.65
C ASP A 219 -21.29 -0.14 -9.12
N VAL A 220 -20.96 -0.17 -10.42
CA VAL A 220 -20.41 1.00 -11.10
C VAL A 220 -21.56 1.80 -11.72
N TRP A 221 -21.53 3.11 -11.48
CA TRP A 221 -22.45 4.11 -12.03
C TRP A 221 -21.68 5.10 -12.89
N VAL A 222 -22.32 5.60 -13.94
CA VAL A 222 -21.76 6.58 -14.88
C VAL A 222 -22.73 7.72 -15.10
N THR A 223 -22.20 8.91 -15.29
CA THR A 223 -22.88 10.07 -15.86
C THR A 223 -22.07 10.56 -17.05
N HIS A 224 -22.73 11.07 -18.09
CA HIS A 224 -22.09 11.64 -19.29
C HIS A 224 -22.31 13.15 -19.43
N ASP A 225 -23.09 13.74 -18.53
CA ASP A 225 -23.54 15.13 -18.58
C ASP A 225 -23.01 15.95 -17.39
N GLY A 226 -21.86 15.56 -16.85
CA GLY A 226 -21.21 16.24 -15.72
C GLY A 226 -21.96 16.07 -14.39
N GLY A 227 -22.78 15.03 -14.26
CA GLY A 227 -23.44 14.65 -13.00
C GLY A 227 -24.92 15.00 -12.90
N ALA A 228 -25.58 15.37 -14.00
CA ALA A 228 -27.02 15.64 -13.99
C ALA A 228 -27.84 14.34 -14.06
N LEU A 229 -27.48 13.39 -14.92
CA LEU A 229 -28.11 12.08 -15.03
C LEU A 229 -27.09 10.95 -14.84
N TRP A 230 -27.41 10.04 -13.92
CA TRP A 230 -26.61 8.87 -13.58
C TRP A 230 -27.32 7.58 -13.99
N GLN A 231 -26.54 6.68 -14.58
CA GLN A 231 -26.98 5.38 -15.00
C GLN A 231 -26.13 4.30 -14.34
N ARG A 232 -26.79 3.22 -13.89
CA ARG A 232 -26.11 2.00 -13.46
C ARG A 232 -25.56 1.26 -14.69
N THR A 233 -24.30 0.87 -14.62
CA THR A 233 -23.62 0.13 -15.68
C THR A 233 -23.94 -1.37 -15.63
N SER A 234 -23.52 -2.12 -16.65
CA SER A 234 -23.59 -3.60 -16.61
C SER A 234 -22.57 -4.26 -15.68
N LEU A 235 -21.56 -3.52 -15.19
CA LEU A 235 -20.58 -4.03 -14.23
C LEU A 235 -21.18 -4.01 -12.82
N ALA A 236 -21.88 -5.09 -12.49
CA ALA A 236 -22.57 -5.27 -11.21
C ALA A 236 -21.65 -5.91 -10.16
N LEU A 237 -20.50 -5.28 -9.92
CA LEU A 237 -19.60 -5.59 -8.81
C LEU A 237 -18.90 -4.34 -8.32
N ASP A 238 -18.39 -4.40 -7.09
CA ASP A 238 -17.53 -3.35 -6.52
C ASP A 238 -16.14 -3.42 -7.18
N ALA A 239 -15.68 -2.30 -7.73
CA ALA A 239 -14.46 -2.21 -8.53
C ALA A 239 -13.59 -0.99 -8.20
N TRP A 240 -12.31 -1.11 -8.56
CA TRP A 240 -11.42 0.02 -8.79
C TRP A 240 -11.59 0.47 -10.23
N VAL A 241 -12.11 1.68 -10.47
CA VAL A 241 -12.32 2.23 -11.82
C VAL A 241 -11.24 3.24 -12.18
N PHE A 242 -10.87 3.26 -13.46
CA PHE A 242 -9.79 4.08 -14.00
C PHE A 242 -10.16 4.58 -15.39
N ALA A 243 -9.79 5.83 -15.69
CA ALA A 243 -9.80 6.37 -17.05
C ALA A 243 -8.34 6.55 -17.47
N GLN A 244 -7.95 5.93 -18.59
CA GLN A 244 -6.58 6.02 -19.08
C GLN A 244 -6.54 5.92 -20.60
N GLY A 245 -5.89 6.90 -21.26
CA GLY A 245 -5.72 6.89 -22.72
C GLY A 245 -7.05 6.88 -23.50
N GLY A 246 -8.12 7.46 -22.93
CA GLY A 246 -9.48 7.41 -23.50
C GLY A 246 -10.21 6.08 -23.30
N GLU A 247 -9.60 5.12 -22.60
CA GLU A 247 -10.22 3.86 -22.24
C GLU A 247 -10.64 3.85 -20.77
N ILE A 248 -11.73 3.13 -20.48
CA ILE A 248 -12.20 2.95 -19.11
C ILE A 248 -11.96 1.51 -18.69
N TRP A 249 -11.25 1.37 -17.57
CA TRP A 249 -10.87 0.10 -17.00
C TRP A 249 -11.45 -0.06 -15.60
N ALA A 250 -11.68 -1.32 -15.22
CA ALA A 250 -12.11 -1.67 -13.88
C ALA A 250 -11.39 -2.94 -13.41
N VAL A 251 -11.03 -2.99 -12.14
CA VAL A 251 -10.49 -4.20 -11.48
C VAL A 251 -11.41 -4.55 -10.33
N ALA A 252 -11.87 -5.80 -10.26
CA ALA A 252 -12.74 -6.24 -9.19
C ALA A 252 -12.08 -6.01 -7.82
N ALA A 253 -12.88 -5.54 -6.86
CA ALA A 253 -12.41 -5.17 -5.53
C ALA A 253 -13.06 -5.97 -4.40
N ASP A 254 -13.93 -6.91 -4.76
CA ASP A 254 -14.57 -7.82 -3.82
C ASP A 254 -13.54 -8.84 -3.28
N PRO A 255 -13.33 -8.91 -1.95
CA PRO A 255 -12.38 -9.83 -1.34
C PRO A 255 -12.61 -11.30 -1.72
N MET A 256 -13.85 -11.75 -1.89
CA MET A 256 -14.15 -13.13 -2.29
C MET A 256 -13.72 -13.39 -3.75
N ILE A 257 -13.85 -12.39 -4.62
CA ILE A 257 -13.43 -12.51 -6.03
C ILE A 257 -11.89 -12.49 -6.13
N GLU A 258 -11.22 -11.59 -5.39
CA GLU A 258 -9.75 -11.57 -5.33
C GLU A 258 -9.21 -12.89 -4.75
N GLY A 259 -9.82 -13.39 -3.67
CA GLY A 259 -9.46 -14.66 -3.06
C GLY A 259 -9.69 -15.85 -4.00
N ALA A 260 -10.84 -15.92 -4.66
CA ALA A 260 -11.13 -16.96 -5.66
C ALA A 260 -10.11 -16.95 -6.80
N ALA A 261 -9.73 -15.77 -7.29
CA ALA A 261 -8.71 -15.63 -8.32
C ALA A 261 -7.33 -16.10 -7.85
N LEU A 262 -6.95 -15.82 -6.61
CA LEU A 262 -5.71 -16.33 -6.01
C LEU A 262 -5.73 -17.86 -5.85
N VAL A 263 -6.83 -18.44 -5.35
CA VAL A 263 -7.00 -19.90 -5.23
C VAL A 263 -6.81 -20.57 -6.60
N ARG A 264 -7.40 -20.01 -7.66
CA ARG A 264 -7.25 -20.53 -9.03
C ARG A 264 -5.86 -20.33 -9.60
N ARG A 265 -5.17 -19.25 -9.26
CA ARG A 265 -3.82 -18.94 -9.74
C ARG A 265 -2.73 -19.75 -9.03
N ALA A 266 -2.95 -20.12 -7.77
CA ALA A 266 -1.98 -20.83 -6.93
C ALA A 266 -2.59 -22.08 -6.28
N PRO A 267 -3.01 -23.08 -7.06
CA PRO A 267 -3.75 -24.25 -6.55
C PRO A 267 -2.93 -25.11 -5.57
N LEU A 268 -1.61 -25.22 -5.77
CA LEU A 268 -0.73 -25.95 -4.85
C LEU A 268 -0.63 -25.25 -3.49
N LEU A 269 -0.56 -23.92 -3.49
CA LEU A 269 -0.51 -23.12 -2.28
C LEU A 269 -1.87 -23.13 -1.55
N ALA A 270 -2.97 -23.10 -2.29
CA ALA A 270 -4.32 -23.27 -1.76
C ALA A 270 -4.51 -24.64 -1.09
N ALA A 271 -4.03 -25.72 -1.74
CA ALA A 271 -4.08 -27.06 -1.16
C ALA A 271 -3.20 -27.19 0.10
N ALA A 272 -2.01 -26.58 0.10
CA ALA A 272 -1.14 -26.55 1.27
C ALA A 272 -1.80 -25.80 2.45
N LEU A 273 -2.44 -24.66 2.17
CA LEU A 273 -3.17 -23.89 3.17
C LEU A 273 -4.38 -24.66 3.73
N ASP A 274 -5.17 -25.29 2.86
CA ASP A 274 -6.31 -26.10 3.27
C ASP A 274 -5.88 -27.25 4.18
N GLY A 275 -4.84 -27.99 3.77
CA GLY A 275 -4.23 -29.04 4.58
C GLY A 275 -3.77 -28.54 5.95
N GLN A 276 -3.08 -27.39 6.00
CA GLN A 276 -2.64 -26.77 7.26
C GLN A 276 -3.81 -26.43 8.18
N LEU A 277 -4.91 -25.88 7.64
CA LEU A 277 -6.10 -25.55 8.42
C LEU A 277 -6.80 -26.80 8.97
N GLN A 278 -6.66 -27.93 8.29
CA GLN A 278 -7.11 -29.26 8.73
C GLN A 278 -6.11 -29.98 9.65
N GLY A 279 -4.97 -29.33 9.97
CA GLY A 279 -3.96 -29.85 10.89
C GLY A 279 -2.88 -30.71 10.23
N ALA A 280 -2.83 -30.77 8.90
CA ALA A 280 -1.71 -31.38 8.18
C ALA A 280 -0.46 -30.50 8.29
N ARG A 281 0.71 -31.15 8.34
CA ARG A 281 1.99 -30.45 8.17
C ARG A 281 2.20 -30.10 6.71
N VAL A 282 2.82 -28.95 6.47
CA VAL A 282 3.15 -28.50 5.12
C VAL A 282 4.39 -29.22 4.63
N ASP A 283 4.32 -29.84 3.46
CA ASP A 283 5.47 -30.46 2.80
C ASP A 283 6.35 -29.40 2.12
N ALA A 284 7.61 -29.31 2.53
CA ALA A 284 8.56 -28.34 2.00
C ALA A 284 8.78 -28.45 0.49
N ASN A 285 8.76 -29.68 -0.07
CA ASN A 285 8.95 -29.89 -1.50
C ASN A 285 7.73 -29.44 -2.32
N ALA A 286 6.53 -29.82 -1.89
CA ALA A 286 5.28 -29.35 -2.49
C ALA A 286 5.12 -27.83 -2.35
N LEU A 287 5.51 -27.25 -1.21
CA LEU A 287 5.47 -25.81 -1.00
C LEU A 287 6.41 -25.09 -1.98
N ARG A 288 7.65 -25.55 -2.14
CA ARG A 288 8.64 -24.97 -3.07
C ARG A 288 8.12 -24.90 -4.52
N ALA A 289 7.39 -25.92 -4.97
CA ALA A 289 6.80 -25.93 -6.32
C ALA A 289 5.83 -24.76 -6.58
N SER A 290 5.25 -24.18 -5.54
CA SER A 290 4.36 -23.02 -5.63
C SER A 290 5.08 -21.69 -5.90
N PHE A 291 6.41 -21.64 -5.79
CA PHE A 291 7.21 -20.41 -5.87
C PHE A 291 8.25 -20.45 -6.99
N THR A 292 7.95 -21.11 -8.11
CA THR A 292 8.78 -21.00 -9.31
C THR A 292 8.85 -19.54 -9.76
N PHE A 293 10.04 -19.03 -10.09
CA PHE A 293 10.20 -17.65 -10.55
C PHE A 293 9.35 -17.42 -11.82
N PRO A 294 8.34 -16.53 -11.77
CA PRO A 294 7.38 -16.40 -12.87
C PRO A 294 7.89 -15.55 -14.03
N GLY A 295 9.11 -15.00 -13.92
CA GLY A 295 9.68 -14.05 -14.87
C GLY A 295 9.27 -12.61 -14.58
N ARG A 296 10.19 -11.68 -14.83
CA ARG A 296 10.02 -10.23 -14.61
C ARG A 296 8.74 -9.67 -15.20
N ASP A 297 8.45 -9.94 -16.46
CA ASP A 297 7.31 -9.30 -17.15
C ASP A 297 5.96 -9.72 -16.53
N ARG A 298 5.85 -10.98 -16.09
CA ARG A 298 4.66 -11.48 -15.39
C ARG A 298 4.56 -10.88 -13.99
N LEU A 299 5.69 -10.68 -13.31
CA LEU A 299 5.71 -9.98 -12.02
C LEU A 299 5.24 -8.54 -12.16
N LEU A 300 5.75 -7.82 -13.17
CA LEU A 300 5.42 -6.41 -13.41
C LEU A 300 3.97 -6.19 -13.84
N ARG A 301 3.31 -7.18 -14.47
CA ARG A 301 1.90 -7.11 -14.89
C ARG A 301 0.93 -7.76 -13.89
N ALA A 302 1.39 -8.24 -12.74
CA ALA A 302 0.57 -9.02 -11.83
C ALA A 302 -0.59 -8.20 -11.23
N ILE A 303 -1.82 -8.55 -11.61
CA ILE A 303 -3.06 -8.13 -10.94
C ILE A 303 -3.79 -9.42 -10.52
N ALA A 304 -4.12 -9.54 -9.24
CA ALA A 304 -4.75 -10.76 -8.70
C ALA A 304 -6.21 -10.88 -9.15
N ALA A 305 -6.98 -9.80 -9.05
CA ALA A 305 -8.41 -9.80 -9.33
C ALA A 305 -8.71 -9.66 -10.83
N PRO A 306 -9.87 -10.17 -11.32
CA PRO A 306 -10.31 -9.98 -12.70
C PRO A 306 -10.40 -8.50 -13.09
N ALA A 307 -9.95 -8.20 -14.32
CA ALA A 307 -10.01 -6.88 -14.91
C ALA A 307 -11.00 -6.82 -16.07
N PHE A 308 -11.58 -5.64 -16.27
CA PHE A 308 -12.60 -5.36 -17.26
C PHE A 308 -12.26 -4.08 -18.00
N ARG A 309 -12.62 -4.03 -19.29
CA ARG A 309 -12.56 -2.82 -20.12
C ARG A 309 -13.96 -2.49 -20.58
N SER A 310 -14.32 -1.22 -20.55
CA SER A 310 -15.58 -0.79 -21.12
C SER A 310 -15.52 -0.77 -22.65
N LEU A 311 -16.66 -1.06 -23.30
CA LEU A 311 -16.80 -1.07 -24.75
C LEU A 311 -17.47 0.19 -25.31
N ASP A 312 -18.09 1.00 -24.44
CA ASP A 312 -19.05 2.06 -24.79
C ASP A 312 -19.18 3.11 -23.66
N GLU A 313 -18.03 3.60 -23.17
CA GLU A 313 -17.97 4.66 -22.16
C GLU A 313 -18.67 4.30 -20.82
N GLY A 314 -18.54 3.05 -20.43
CA GLY A 314 -18.93 2.50 -19.13
C GLY A 314 -20.29 1.85 -19.10
N VAL A 315 -21.09 1.84 -20.17
CA VAL A 315 -22.41 1.20 -20.14
C VAL A 315 -22.26 -0.34 -20.09
N THR A 316 -21.47 -0.89 -20.99
CA THR A 316 -21.09 -2.30 -21.14
C THR A 316 -19.60 -2.54 -20.86
N TRP A 317 -19.31 -3.74 -20.37
CA TRP A 317 -17.99 -4.16 -19.90
C TRP A 317 -17.65 -5.57 -20.35
N ALA A 318 -16.42 -5.76 -20.81
CA ALA A 318 -15.85 -7.06 -21.17
C ALA A 318 -14.70 -7.42 -20.23
N ARG A 319 -14.65 -8.69 -19.81
CA ARG A 319 -13.51 -9.23 -19.06
C ARG A 319 -12.29 -9.34 -19.98
N MET A 320 -11.13 -8.94 -19.46
CA MET A 320 -9.88 -8.91 -20.21
C MET A 320 -8.91 -9.97 -19.67
N ASP A 321 -8.33 -10.75 -20.58
CA ASP A 321 -7.30 -11.76 -20.25
C ASP A 321 -5.90 -11.12 -20.08
N SER A 322 -5.68 -9.97 -20.72
CA SER A 322 -4.47 -9.17 -20.63
C SER A 322 -4.80 -7.71 -20.35
N THR A 323 -4.01 -7.08 -19.48
CA THR A 323 -4.18 -5.68 -19.10
C THR A 323 -2.95 -4.86 -19.48
N PRO A 324 -3.13 -3.56 -19.80
CA PRO A 324 -2.01 -2.66 -19.91
C PRO A 324 -1.34 -2.52 -18.53
N ILE A 325 -0.02 -2.40 -18.52
CA ILE A 325 0.75 -2.39 -17.27
C ILE A 325 0.45 -1.15 -16.41
N THR A 326 0.09 -0.04 -17.06
CA THR A 326 -0.31 1.21 -16.41
C THR A 326 -1.56 1.07 -15.54
N LEU A 327 -2.42 0.08 -15.84
CA LEU A 327 -3.56 -0.26 -14.98
C LEU A 327 -3.09 -0.67 -13.58
N ARG A 328 -1.94 -1.37 -13.50
CA ARG A 328 -1.35 -1.75 -12.21
C ARG A 328 -0.88 -0.52 -11.44
N THR A 329 -0.21 0.43 -12.09
CA THR A 329 0.23 1.68 -11.46
C THR A 329 -0.94 2.45 -10.86
N ALA A 330 -2.04 2.57 -11.62
CA ALA A 330 -3.24 3.24 -11.15
C ALA A 330 -3.90 2.49 -9.97
N LEU A 331 -3.97 1.15 -10.05
CA LEU A 331 -4.52 0.30 -8.99
C LEU A 331 -3.73 0.41 -7.69
N GLU A 332 -2.40 0.33 -7.75
CA GLU A 332 -1.54 0.43 -6.56
C GLU A 332 -1.67 1.80 -5.90
N ARG A 333 -1.76 2.89 -6.68
CA ARG A 333 -2.01 4.24 -6.15
C ARG A 333 -3.35 4.32 -5.42
N GLN A 334 -4.44 3.90 -6.05
CA GLN A 334 -5.77 3.92 -5.41
C GLN A 334 -5.84 3.02 -4.17
N ARG A 335 -5.15 1.87 -4.15
CA ARG A 335 -5.08 0.99 -2.98
C ARG A 335 -4.26 1.59 -1.84
N ALA A 336 -3.08 2.13 -2.13
CA ALA A 336 -2.22 2.80 -1.15
C ALA A 336 -2.92 4.03 -0.53
N ALA A 337 -3.75 4.67 -1.33
CA ALA A 337 -4.57 5.80 -0.96
C ALA A 337 -5.65 5.47 0.09
N GLN A 338 -6.25 4.27 0.09
CA GLN A 338 -7.42 4.04 0.94
C GLN A 338 -7.12 4.18 2.44
N PRO A 339 -8.01 4.81 3.23
CA PRO A 339 -7.82 4.97 4.66
C PRO A 339 -7.63 3.62 5.35
N ALA A 340 -6.68 3.55 6.30
CA ALA A 340 -6.37 2.35 7.10
C ALA A 340 -7.49 1.93 8.08
N MET A 341 -8.75 2.25 7.78
CA MET A 341 -9.93 1.76 8.50
C MET A 341 -10.01 0.21 8.46
N GLU A 342 -9.32 -0.42 7.51
CA GLU A 342 -9.25 -1.87 7.34
C GLU A 342 -8.07 -2.52 8.11
N ARG A 343 -7.04 -1.78 8.55
CA ARG A 343 -5.88 -2.37 9.28
C ARG A 343 -6.08 -2.49 10.80
N ALA A 344 -7.13 -1.88 11.35
CA ALA A 344 -7.36 -1.79 12.79
C ALA A 344 -8.23 -2.93 13.37
N SER A 345 -8.82 -3.79 12.54
CA SER A 345 -9.69 -4.87 13.02
C SER A 345 -8.96 -6.14 13.49
N GLU A 346 -7.62 -6.17 13.44
CA GLU A 346 -6.83 -7.37 13.74
C GLU A 346 -5.77 -7.14 14.83
N THR A 347 -6.12 -6.41 15.88
CA THR A 347 -5.47 -6.67 17.16
C THR A 347 -6.27 -7.75 17.88
N PRO A 348 -5.70 -8.94 18.13
CA PRO A 348 -6.29 -9.83 19.12
C PRO A 348 -6.33 -9.04 20.41
N ARG A 349 -7.55 -8.80 20.94
CA ARG A 349 -7.70 -8.36 22.32
C ARG A 349 -6.88 -9.33 23.16
N ARG A 350 -5.80 -8.83 23.78
CA ARG A 350 -5.10 -9.54 24.83
C ARG A 350 -6.17 -10.05 25.77
N SER A 351 -6.20 -11.36 25.99
CA SER A 351 -7.02 -11.94 27.04
C SER A 351 -6.55 -11.32 28.35
N ASP A 352 -7.34 -10.39 28.89
CA ASP A 352 -7.25 -9.98 30.28
C ASP A 352 -7.51 -11.21 31.14
N ARG A 353 -6.45 -11.93 31.50
CA ARG A 353 -6.42 -12.66 32.77
C ARG A 353 -5.99 -11.63 33.81
N GLY A 354 -7.00 -11.19 34.55
CA GLY A 354 -6.90 -10.08 35.47
C GLY A 354 -6.01 -10.32 36.69
N GLY A 355 -5.79 -9.21 37.38
CA GLY A 355 -5.84 -9.16 38.83
C GLY A 355 -4.50 -9.04 39.54
N GLY A 356 -4.19 -7.83 40.02
CA GLY A 356 -3.26 -7.65 41.13
C GLY A 356 -2.53 -6.32 41.19
N ARG A 357 -3.24 -5.22 41.50
CA ARG A 357 -2.61 -4.03 42.10
C ARG A 357 -2.14 -4.39 43.52
N ALA A 358 -0.88 -4.11 43.85
CA ALA A 358 -0.51 -3.37 45.07
C ALA A 358 1.00 -3.09 45.07
N GLY A 359 1.36 -1.81 45.24
CA GLY A 359 2.73 -1.35 45.42
C GLY A 359 3.33 -1.82 46.75
N GLY A 360 4.64 -2.02 46.76
CA GLY A 360 5.40 -2.29 47.96
C GLY A 360 5.93 -1.02 48.61
N ALA A 361 5.80 -0.95 49.94
CA ALA A 361 6.83 -0.68 50.96
C ALA A 361 6.17 -0.07 52.24
N PRO A 362 6.84 -0.04 53.41
CA PRO A 362 7.01 -1.17 54.32
C PRO A 362 6.59 -0.83 55.78
N GLY A 363 6.43 -1.84 56.65
CA GLY A 363 6.42 -1.59 58.10
C GLY A 363 5.76 -2.66 58.97
N GLY A 364 6.52 -3.12 59.98
CA GLY A 364 6.02 -3.21 61.36
C GLY A 364 5.28 -4.47 61.82
N GLU A 365 6.00 -5.27 62.61
CA GLU A 365 5.55 -5.96 63.83
C GLU A 365 4.49 -7.09 63.78
N GLY A 366 4.93 -8.25 64.33
CA GLY A 366 4.20 -8.84 65.47
C GLY A 366 3.41 -10.13 65.23
N GLY A 367 3.91 -11.23 65.82
CA GLY A 367 3.02 -12.10 66.61
C GLY A 367 2.61 -13.48 66.07
N ARG A 368 3.34 -14.50 66.54
CA ARG A 368 2.87 -15.81 67.10
C ARG A 368 1.90 -16.70 66.29
N GLY A 369 2.37 -17.94 66.06
CA GLY A 369 1.73 -19.13 66.65
C GLY A 369 1.29 -20.27 65.72
N GLY A 370 1.88 -21.47 65.93
CA GLY A 370 1.08 -22.70 66.05
C GLY A 370 0.92 -23.67 64.86
N ARG A 371 1.86 -24.62 64.75
CA ARG A 371 1.66 -26.10 64.60
C ARG A 371 0.33 -26.66 64.01
N ARG A 372 0.41 -27.45 62.93
CA ARG A 372 0.23 -28.94 62.82
C ARG A 372 -0.36 -29.41 61.47
N GLY A 373 0.39 -30.27 60.78
CA GLY A 373 0.00 -31.62 60.32
C GLY A 373 -1.15 -31.82 59.31
N GLY A 374 -0.84 -32.43 58.17
CA GLY A 374 -1.84 -33.09 57.33
C GLY A 374 -1.36 -33.55 55.96
N ARG A 375 -0.77 -34.75 55.88
CA ARG A 375 -0.60 -35.51 54.62
C ARG A 375 -1.98 -35.77 54.01
N ARG A 376 -2.20 -35.36 52.75
CA ARG A 376 -3.15 -36.03 51.84
C ARG A 376 -2.58 -36.12 50.43
N ALA A 377 -2.69 -37.34 49.91
CA ALA A 377 -2.17 -37.81 48.65
C ALA A 377 -2.83 -37.13 47.43
N ALA A 378 -2.05 -36.99 46.37
CA ALA A 378 -2.53 -36.63 45.04
C ALA A 378 -3.19 -37.85 44.37
N PRO A 379 -4.32 -37.70 43.67
CA PRO A 379 -4.76 -38.69 42.69
C PRO A 379 -4.06 -38.41 41.36
N SER A 380 -3.37 -39.44 40.87
CA SER A 380 -2.89 -39.61 39.51
C SER A 380 -4.04 -39.77 38.51
N GLY A 381 -3.88 -39.22 37.31
CA GLY A 381 -4.49 -39.76 36.09
C GLY A 381 -5.63 -38.95 35.48
N GLN A 382 -5.28 -37.90 34.72
CA GLN A 382 -6.05 -37.54 33.52
C GLN A 382 -5.06 -37.46 32.35
N PRO A 383 -5.33 -38.13 31.21
CA PRO A 383 -4.53 -37.93 30.01
C PRO A 383 -4.68 -36.47 29.57
N PRO A 384 -3.64 -35.85 28.98
CA PRO A 384 -3.76 -34.48 28.49
C PRO A 384 -4.89 -34.47 27.47
N GLN A 385 -5.97 -33.75 27.79
CA GLN A 385 -6.98 -33.39 26.81
C GLN A 385 -6.24 -32.76 25.64
N GLN A 386 -6.30 -33.40 24.48
CA GLN A 386 -6.01 -32.74 23.22
C GLN A 386 -6.90 -31.49 23.22
N VAL A 387 -6.25 -30.34 23.38
CA VAL A 387 -6.87 -29.06 23.12
C VAL A 387 -7.22 -29.12 21.64
N GLN A 388 -8.46 -29.50 21.33
CA GLN A 388 -9.06 -29.24 20.02
C GLN A 388 -9.01 -27.73 19.88
N ARG A 389 -7.95 -27.26 19.20
CA ARG A 389 -7.84 -25.87 18.78
C ARG A 389 -9.05 -25.65 17.90
N GLY A 390 -10.00 -24.85 18.39
CA GLY A 390 -11.14 -24.41 17.57
C GLY A 390 -10.63 -23.81 16.25
N PRO A 391 -11.45 -23.81 15.19
CA PRO A 391 -11.05 -23.37 13.87
C PRO A 391 -10.41 -21.98 13.97
N ARG A 392 -9.13 -21.89 13.60
CA ARG A 392 -8.41 -20.62 13.55
C ARG A 392 -9.07 -19.76 12.48
N THR A 393 -9.77 -18.70 12.89
CA THR A 393 -10.26 -17.69 11.95
C THR A 393 -9.05 -17.01 11.30
N VAL A 394 -8.85 -17.21 10.01
CA VAL A 394 -7.77 -16.56 9.25
C VAL A 394 -8.26 -15.18 8.82
N PRO A 395 -7.57 -14.10 9.24
CA PRO A 395 -7.98 -12.78 8.82
C PRO A 395 -7.74 -12.52 7.32
N PRO A 396 -8.51 -11.63 6.65
CA PRO A 396 -8.44 -11.49 5.19
C PRO A 396 -7.07 -11.16 4.62
N GLU A 397 -6.34 -10.23 5.22
CA GLU A 397 -4.99 -9.89 4.75
C GLU A 397 -4.01 -11.04 4.90
N THR A 398 -4.18 -11.84 5.96
CA THR A 398 -3.40 -13.07 6.16
C THR A 398 -3.74 -14.10 5.09
N PHE A 399 -5.03 -14.28 4.78
CA PHE A 399 -5.49 -15.19 3.74
C PHE A 399 -4.92 -14.82 2.36
N PHE A 400 -4.98 -13.53 1.98
CA PHE A 400 -4.38 -13.07 0.73
C PHE A 400 -2.87 -13.23 0.71
N THR A 401 -2.18 -12.95 1.83
CA THR A 401 -0.74 -13.13 1.94
C THR A 401 -0.35 -14.60 1.74
N LEU A 402 -1.09 -15.53 2.35
CA LEU A 402 -0.84 -16.97 2.24
C LEU A 402 -1.09 -17.54 0.84
N LEU A 403 -1.86 -16.86 -0.02
CA LEU A 403 -2.20 -17.34 -1.37
C LEU A 403 -1.56 -16.54 -2.51
N ASP A 404 -0.86 -15.45 -2.20
CA ASP A 404 -0.16 -14.62 -3.18
C ASP A 404 1.36 -14.76 -3.00
N PRO A 405 2.08 -15.47 -3.90
CA PRO A 405 3.52 -15.66 -3.78
C PRO A 405 4.32 -14.36 -3.63
N LEU A 406 3.88 -13.27 -4.27
CA LEU A 406 4.54 -11.98 -4.14
C LEU A 406 4.40 -11.40 -2.73
N ARG A 407 3.19 -11.49 -2.14
CA ARG A 407 2.94 -11.00 -0.77
C ARG A 407 3.62 -11.87 0.27
N LEU A 408 3.61 -13.19 0.08
CA LEU A 408 4.26 -14.11 1.03
C LEU A 408 5.77 -13.89 1.04
N LEU A 409 6.42 -13.87 -0.13
CA LEU A 409 7.86 -13.65 -0.20
C LEU A 409 8.26 -12.23 0.25
N ALA A 410 7.38 -11.22 0.08
CA ALA A 410 7.62 -9.89 0.61
C ALA A 410 7.79 -9.87 2.14
N ARG A 411 7.22 -10.85 2.88
CA ARG A 411 7.44 -11.00 4.33
C ARG A 411 8.90 -11.26 4.66
N PHE A 412 9.59 -12.04 3.82
CA PHE A 412 11.03 -12.34 3.91
C PHE A 412 11.91 -11.20 3.37
N ASN A 413 11.28 -10.17 2.80
CA ASN A 413 11.89 -8.89 2.42
C ASN A 413 11.46 -7.76 3.35
N SER A 414 11.51 -7.98 4.68
CA SER A 414 11.10 -6.99 5.70
C SER A 414 9.64 -6.49 5.55
N GLY A 415 8.76 -7.28 4.95
CA GLY A 415 7.37 -6.91 4.66
C GLY A 415 7.21 -5.93 3.48
N ARG A 416 8.22 -5.78 2.62
CA ARG A 416 8.24 -4.78 1.54
C ARG A 416 8.03 -5.42 0.18
N ALA A 417 7.25 -4.76 -0.66
CA ALA A 417 6.89 -5.25 -1.98
C ALA A 417 8.13 -5.53 -2.83
N LEU A 418 8.15 -6.70 -3.48
CA LEU A 418 9.26 -7.12 -4.33
C LEU A 418 9.28 -6.41 -5.69
N THR A 419 8.17 -5.83 -6.09
CA THR A 419 8.05 -5.08 -7.33
C THR A 419 7.36 -3.76 -7.06
N GLY A 420 7.66 -2.76 -7.88
CA GLY A 420 6.94 -1.51 -7.91
C GLY A 420 7.02 -0.90 -9.29
N ILE A 421 6.01 -0.12 -9.66
CA ILE A 421 5.92 0.54 -10.95
C ILE A 421 5.34 1.95 -10.79
N ALA A 422 5.89 2.91 -11.54
CA ALA A 422 5.42 4.28 -11.59
C ALA A 422 5.50 4.84 -13.01
N GLY A 423 4.79 5.95 -13.23
CA GLY A 423 4.73 6.65 -14.51
C GLY A 423 3.48 6.31 -15.32
N ASP A 424 3.33 6.99 -16.45
CA ASP A 424 2.25 6.78 -17.43
C ASP A 424 2.85 6.63 -18.84
N LYS A 425 3.41 7.71 -19.41
CA LYS A 425 4.07 7.68 -20.73
C LYS A 425 5.42 6.95 -20.71
N VAL A 426 6.26 7.31 -19.75
CA VAL A 426 7.51 6.61 -19.47
C VAL A 426 7.30 5.89 -18.15
N LEU A 427 7.46 4.58 -18.18
CA LEU A 427 7.27 3.73 -17.03
C LEU A 427 8.61 3.45 -16.39
N HIS A 428 8.65 3.48 -15.07
CA HIS A 428 9.77 3.00 -14.29
C HIS A 428 9.32 1.91 -13.36
N ALA A 429 10.16 0.90 -13.21
CA ALA A 429 9.84 -0.21 -12.36
C ALA A 429 11.09 -0.72 -11.65
N TYR A 430 10.84 -1.53 -10.63
CA TYR A 430 11.85 -2.43 -10.10
C TYR A 430 11.26 -3.83 -9.97
N ALA A 431 12.11 -4.83 -10.17
CA ALA A 431 11.75 -6.24 -10.04
C ALA A 431 12.91 -7.04 -9.43
N PRO A 432 12.63 -8.12 -8.70
CA PRO A 432 13.68 -8.96 -8.15
C PRO A 432 14.30 -9.80 -9.26
N THR A 433 15.60 -10.08 -9.16
CA THR A 433 16.24 -11.09 -9.99
C THR A 433 15.81 -12.50 -9.58
N GLU A 434 15.94 -13.47 -10.49
CA GLU A 434 15.62 -14.87 -10.20
C GLU A 434 16.46 -15.41 -9.03
N GLN A 435 17.74 -15.05 -8.95
CA GLN A 435 18.62 -15.44 -7.85
C GLN A 435 18.10 -14.92 -6.50
N PHE A 436 17.70 -13.64 -6.44
CA PHE A 436 17.16 -13.06 -5.22
C PHE A 436 15.82 -13.69 -4.85
N TRP A 437 14.94 -13.92 -5.82
CA TRP A 437 13.69 -14.64 -5.63
C TRP A 437 13.91 -16.02 -5.00
N ASN A 438 14.82 -16.82 -5.57
CA ASN A 438 15.12 -18.16 -5.06
C ASN A 438 15.68 -18.12 -3.63
N SER A 439 16.49 -17.10 -3.29
CA SER A 439 16.99 -16.93 -1.91
C SER A 439 15.87 -16.65 -0.90
N LEU A 440 14.84 -15.89 -1.28
CA LEU A 440 13.67 -15.65 -0.44
C LEU A 440 12.83 -16.92 -0.28
N VAL A 441 12.69 -17.70 -1.36
CA VAL A 441 12.00 -19.00 -1.33
C VAL A 441 12.70 -19.94 -0.37
N ASP A 442 14.03 -20.08 -0.44
CA ASP A 442 14.76 -20.98 0.45
C ASP A 442 14.66 -20.56 1.93
N ALA A 443 14.69 -19.27 2.22
CA ALA A 443 14.45 -18.75 3.57
C ALA A 443 13.03 -19.11 4.08
N MET A 444 12.01 -18.90 3.24
CA MET A 444 10.62 -19.22 3.56
C MET A 444 10.41 -20.72 3.76
N ILE A 445 11.00 -21.57 2.91
CA ILE A 445 10.90 -23.02 3.03
C ILE A 445 11.57 -23.51 4.31
N ALA A 446 12.77 -23.01 4.63
CA ALA A 446 13.48 -23.40 5.84
C ALA A 446 12.69 -23.06 7.11
N GLU A 447 12.06 -21.88 7.16
CA GLU A 447 11.22 -21.48 8.29
C GLU A 447 9.91 -22.29 8.33
N SER A 448 9.26 -22.49 7.19
CA SER A 448 8.02 -23.28 7.11
C SER A 448 8.23 -24.75 7.51
N ASP A 449 9.37 -25.35 7.15
CA ASP A 449 9.74 -26.71 7.55
C ASP A 449 9.98 -26.81 9.06
N ALA A 450 10.68 -25.83 9.64
CA ALA A 450 10.92 -25.76 11.08
C ALA A 450 9.62 -25.60 11.90
N GLU A 451 8.69 -24.76 11.42
CA GLU A 451 7.39 -24.53 12.06
C GLU A 451 6.40 -25.68 11.79
N GLY A 452 6.55 -26.37 10.65
CA GLY A 452 5.60 -27.36 10.14
C GLY A 452 4.32 -26.76 9.56
N GLU A 453 4.30 -25.45 9.34
CA GLU A 453 3.19 -24.68 8.77
C GLU A 453 3.74 -23.63 7.77
N ILE A 454 2.89 -23.04 6.92
CA ILE A 454 3.31 -21.95 6.03
C ILE A 454 3.70 -20.77 6.92
N ALA A 455 5.00 -20.46 6.96
CA ALA A 455 5.55 -19.43 7.81
C ALA A 455 5.08 -18.03 7.38
N LEU A 456 4.59 -17.25 8.35
CA LEU A 456 4.16 -15.85 8.16
C LEU A 456 5.06 -14.84 8.87
N SER A 457 6.07 -15.33 9.58
CA SER A 457 7.09 -14.53 10.24
C SER A 457 7.71 -13.57 9.23
N PRO A 458 7.96 -12.31 9.60
CA PRO A 458 8.66 -11.34 8.75
C PRO A 458 10.15 -11.68 8.52
N GLY A 459 10.54 -12.94 8.68
CA GLY A 459 11.90 -13.45 8.58
C GLY A 459 12.84 -12.77 9.56
N GLY A 460 13.11 -13.36 10.72
CA GLY A 460 14.19 -12.91 11.62
C GLY A 460 15.59 -12.95 10.96
N ARG A 461 15.67 -13.49 9.74
CA ARG A 461 16.85 -13.58 8.89
C ARG A 461 16.40 -13.58 7.42
N GLY A 462 16.01 -12.41 6.89
CA GLY A 462 16.04 -12.21 5.44
C GLY A 462 17.41 -12.64 4.87
N PRO A 463 17.56 -12.86 3.55
CA PRO A 463 18.80 -13.37 2.97
C PRO A 463 20.01 -12.58 3.52
N VAL A 464 20.93 -13.31 4.17
CA VAL A 464 22.09 -12.75 4.92
C VAL A 464 22.96 -11.85 4.04
N SER A 465 22.87 -12.05 2.73
CA SER A 465 23.30 -11.16 1.66
C SER A 465 22.24 -11.22 0.57
N ALA A 466 21.76 -10.08 0.06
CA ALA A 466 21.26 -10.14 -1.31
C ALA A 466 22.46 -10.16 -2.25
N PRO A 467 22.33 -10.82 -3.41
CA PRO A 467 23.34 -10.72 -4.45
C PRO A 467 23.53 -9.25 -4.85
N ASP A 468 24.73 -8.89 -5.29
CA ASP A 468 24.88 -7.69 -6.13
C ASP A 468 23.85 -7.78 -7.27
N GLY A 469 23.04 -6.74 -7.47
CA GLY A 469 21.93 -6.81 -8.42
C GLY A 469 20.73 -7.63 -7.93
N ALA A 470 20.40 -7.58 -6.64
CA ALA A 470 19.17 -8.19 -6.09
C ALA A 470 17.88 -7.75 -6.81
N PHE A 471 17.90 -6.51 -7.31
CA PHE A 471 16.82 -5.92 -8.07
C PHE A 471 17.37 -5.29 -9.34
N GLU A 472 16.58 -5.39 -10.39
CA GLU A 472 16.73 -4.59 -11.59
C GLU A 472 15.94 -3.29 -11.41
N ILE A 473 16.51 -2.17 -11.81
CA ILE A 473 15.80 -0.89 -11.93
C ILE A 473 15.61 -0.65 -13.42
N LEU A 474 14.39 -0.39 -13.83
CA LEU A 474 13.97 -0.52 -15.21
C LEU A 474 13.24 0.74 -15.67
N PHE A 475 13.38 1.07 -16.94
CA PHE A 475 12.53 2.03 -17.60
C PHE A 475 12.02 1.54 -18.95
N SER A 476 10.86 2.04 -19.36
CA SER A 476 10.22 1.73 -20.63
C SER A 476 9.56 2.98 -21.20
N THR A 477 9.70 3.18 -22.51
CA THR A 477 9.10 4.29 -23.27
C THR A 477 7.98 3.84 -24.21
N ASP A 478 7.66 2.53 -24.22
CA ASP A 478 6.70 1.90 -25.12
C ASP A 478 5.54 1.22 -24.37
N GLY A 479 5.22 1.71 -23.16
CA GLY A 479 4.14 1.16 -22.34
C GLY A 479 4.46 -0.20 -21.73
N GLY A 480 5.75 -0.50 -21.53
CA GLY A 480 6.23 -1.73 -20.89
C GLY A 480 6.31 -2.92 -21.84
N ALA A 481 6.30 -2.68 -23.17
CA ALA A 481 6.53 -3.73 -24.16
C ALA A 481 8.01 -4.13 -24.21
N SER A 482 8.92 -3.17 -24.02
CA SER A 482 10.34 -3.39 -23.79
C SER A 482 10.84 -2.64 -22.57
N TRP A 483 11.91 -3.15 -21.94
CA TRP A 483 12.52 -2.58 -20.75
C TRP A 483 14.03 -2.39 -20.96
N SER A 484 14.53 -1.25 -20.52
CA SER A 484 15.95 -0.95 -20.40
C SER A 484 16.33 -0.83 -18.94
N GLU A 485 17.52 -1.29 -18.56
CA GLU A 485 18.01 -1.23 -17.19
C GLU A 485 18.71 0.11 -16.90
N LEU A 486 18.45 0.65 -15.72
CA LEU A 486 19.24 1.72 -15.12
C LEU A 486 20.39 1.12 -14.33
N THR A 487 21.56 1.74 -14.41
CA THR A 487 22.70 1.32 -13.59
C THR A 487 22.35 1.46 -12.11
N PRO A 488 22.46 0.38 -11.31
CA PRO A 488 22.14 0.44 -9.89
C PRO A 488 23.12 1.36 -9.15
N PRO A 489 22.68 2.00 -8.06
CA PRO A 489 23.56 2.85 -7.27
C PRO A 489 24.61 2.02 -6.53
N ARG A 490 25.76 2.62 -6.26
CA ARG A 490 26.79 2.01 -5.39
C ARG A 490 26.57 2.48 -3.97
N PHE A 491 26.04 1.59 -3.14
CA PHE A 491 25.85 1.85 -1.74
C PHE A 491 27.16 1.77 -0.94
N ASP A 492 27.20 2.45 0.20
CA ASP A 492 28.32 2.40 1.13
C ASP A 492 28.50 0.98 1.69
N ALA A 493 29.75 0.49 1.66
CA ALA A 493 30.12 -0.81 2.21
C ALA A 493 29.77 -0.96 3.71
N SER A 494 29.72 0.16 4.45
CA SER A 494 29.31 0.17 5.85
C SER A 494 27.88 -0.34 6.09
N LEU A 495 27.00 -0.28 5.09
CA LEU A 495 25.65 -0.85 5.18
C LEU A 495 25.69 -2.37 5.30
N LEU A 496 26.54 -3.02 4.51
CA LEU A 496 26.72 -4.49 4.57
C LEU A 496 27.32 -4.93 5.90
N GLU A 497 28.26 -4.16 6.46
CA GLU A 497 28.81 -4.41 7.79
C GLU A 497 27.74 -4.36 8.89
N ARG A 498 26.78 -3.43 8.76
CA ARG A 498 25.60 -3.34 9.64
C ARG A 498 24.53 -4.39 9.35
N GLY A 499 24.71 -5.20 8.30
CA GLY A 499 23.72 -6.18 7.83
C GLY A 499 22.48 -5.53 7.23
N ILE A 500 22.58 -4.28 6.75
CA ILE A 500 21.53 -3.60 6.02
C ILE A 500 21.62 -4.02 4.56
N LEU A 501 20.51 -4.53 4.04
CA LEU A 501 20.32 -4.74 2.62
C LEU A 501 19.47 -3.59 2.05
N PRO A 502 20.03 -2.71 1.21
CA PRO A 502 19.26 -1.73 0.46
C PRO A 502 18.35 -2.40 -0.56
N TYR A 503 17.06 -2.05 -0.56
CA TYR A 503 16.13 -2.45 -1.62
C TYR A 503 15.18 -1.31 -1.97
N PRO A 504 14.69 -1.26 -3.23
CA PRO A 504 13.73 -0.24 -3.64
C PRO A 504 12.42 -0.36 -2.86
N VAL A 505 11.92 0.76 -2.37
CA VAL A 505 10.61 0.86 -1.68
C VAL A 505 9.69 1.94 -2.26
N GLY A 506 10.19 2.71 -3.22
CA GLY A 506 9.42 3.72 -3.94
C GLY A 506 10.17 4.16 -5.19
N ILE A 507 9.43 4.44 -6.24
CA ILE A 507 9.97 4.94 -7.50
C ILE A 507 9.06 6.04 -8.05
N ALA A 508 9.67 7.12 -8.51
CA ALA A 508 9.01 8.24 -9.13
C ALA A 508 9.76 8.61 -10.42
N ALA A 509 9.00 8.92 -11.46
CA ALA A 509 9.49 9.14 -12.81
C ALA A 509 9.07 10.53 -13.29
N ALA A 510 10.03 11.37 -13.67
CA ALA A 510 9.78 12.61 -14.40
C ALA A 510 10.61 12.63 -15.69
N SER A 511 10.28 13.51 -16.63
CA SER A 511 10.90 13.58 -17.96
C SER A 511 12.43 13.75 -17.92
N GLN A 512 12.96 14.48 -16.93
CA GLN A 512 14.38 14.81 -16.80
C GLN A 512 15.12 14.00 -15.73
N GLN A 513 14.40 13.40 -14.79
CA GLN A 513 15.01 12.73 -13.66
C GLN A 513 14.11 11.64 -13.08
N ASP A 514 14.75 10.53 -12.72
CA ASP A 514 14.10 9.41 -12.05
C ASP A 514 14.55 9.41 -10.59
N VAL A 515 13.64 9.09 -9.67
CA VAL A 515 13.93 9.09 -8.23
C VAL A 515 13.53 7.75 -7.65
N VAL A 516 14.47 7.08 -6.98
CA VAL A 516 14.24 5.80 -6.30
C VAL A 516 14.54 5.98 -4.81
N LEU A 517 13.57 5.62 -3.98
CA LEU A 517 13.70 5.52 -2.54
C LEU A 517 14.12 4.10 -2.18
N PHE A 518 15.25 3.97 -1.50
CA PHE A 518 15.73 2.71 -0.94
C PHE A 518 15.47 2.67 0.55
N ALA A 519 15.22 1.47 1.07
CA ALA A 519 15.17 1.23 2.50
C ALA A 519 15.82 -0.10 2.85
N GLY A 520 16.06 -0.27 4.14
CA GLY A 520 16.59 -1.49 4.74
C GLY A 520 16.36 -1.48 6.25
N ILE A 521 16.62 -2.59 6.90
CA ILE A 521 16.57 -2.72 8.36
C ILE A 521 17.88 -3.38 8.79
N ASP A 522 18.51 -2.87 9.85
CA ASP A 522 19.70 -3.49 10.39
C ASP A 522 19.39 -4.63 11.37
N ARG A 523 20.43 -5.31 11.86
CA ARG A 523 20.27 -6.45 12.78
C ARG A 523 19.58 -6.11 14.10
N SER A 524 19.47 -4.83 14.46
CA SER A 524 18.79 -4.37 15.67
C SER A 524 17.32 -4.02 15.45
N GLY A 525 16.84 -4.09 14.21
CA GLY A 525 15.50 -3.67 13.83
C GLY A 525 15.39 -2.17 13.50
N GLN A 526 16.50 -1.43 13.46
CA GLN A 526 16.49 -0.02 13.11
C GLN A 526 16.43 0.15 11.59
N GLY A 527 15.49 0.99 11.14
CA GLY A 527 15.32 1.29 9.71
C GLY A 527 16.41 2.21 9.17
N TRP A 528 16.80 1.96 7.92
CA TRP A 528 17.64 2.81 7.09
C TRP A 528 16.86 3.22 5.83
N ARG A 529 17.10 4.44 5.35
CA ARG A 529 16.55 4.96 4.10
C ARG A 529 17.55 5.87 3.42
N ASP A 530 17.54 5.84 2.10
CA ASP A 530 18.30 6.73 1.25
C ASP A 530 17.59 6.93 -0.09
N THR A 531 17.77 8.08 -0.71
CA THR A 531 17.06 8.43 -1.96
C THR A 531 18.08 8.77 -3.02
N TRP A 532 17.91 8.18 -4.19
CA TRP A 532 18.80 8.34 -5.33
C TRP A 532 18.05 8.90 -6.52
N ARG A 533 18.77 9.67 -7.34
CA ARG A 533 18.29 10.22 -8.60
C ARG A 533 19.14 9.77 -9.78
N TRP A 534 18.50 9.61 -10.93
CA TRP A 534 19.15 9.42 -12.22
C TRP A 534 18.78 10.60 -13.10
N ALA A 535 19.74 11.48 -13.35
CA ALA A 535 19.57 12.54 -14.34
C ALA A 535 19.83 11.99 -15.74
N ARG A 536 19.00 12.41 -16.69
CA ARG A 536 19.07 11.97 -18.09
C ARG A 536 19.96 12.87 -18.95
#